data_AF-A0A532USK7-F1
#
_entry.id   AF-A0A532USK7-F1
#
_cell.length_a   1.000
_cell.length_b   1.000
_cell.length_c   1.000
_cell.angle_alpha   90.00
_cell.angle_beta   90.00
_cell.angle_gamma   90.00
#
_symmetry.space_group_name_H-M   'P 1'
#
loop_
_entity.id
_entity.type
_entity.pdbx_description
1 polymer ?
#
loop_
_entity_poly.entity_id
_entity_poly.type
_entity_poly.pdbx_seq_one_letter_code
_entity_poly.pdbx_strand_id
1 'polypeptide(L)'
;MDSVLSQSSRRIGIIINYIGLLLLLALHYSGKQIGWNHMFTAGIAVMLALSLITFFMIHMKTGLWKLVHTKSENLDERQMQVTREALEFSYKVLAITTVSIIYYMAIFSGGGVDMVTVVSLLYLAHTLPSSVIGWKQKEV
;
A
#
# COMPACT_ATOMS: atom_id res chain seq x y z
N MET A 1 -0.91 23.83 -8.45
CA MET A 1 -2.27 23.90 -7.85
C MET A 1 -2.48 22.59 -7.13
N ASP A 2 -2.14 22.56 -5.84
CA ASP A 2 -2.34 21.40 -5.00
C ASP A 2 -3.84 21.32 -4.70
N SER A 3 -4.51 20.36 -5.35
CA SER A 3 -5.92 20.10 -5.05
C SER A 3 -5.98 19.52 -3.64
N VAL A 4 -6.40 20.33 -2.67
CA VAL A 4 -6.68 19.89 -1.31
C VAL A 4 -7.83 18.89 -1.37
N LEU A 5 -7.49 17.61 -1.54
CA LEU A 5 -8.46 16.53 -1.47
C LEU A 5 -9.05 16.53 -0.06
N SER A 6 -10.38 16.44 0.03
CA SER A 6 -11.02 16.30 1.33
C SER A 6 -10.48 15.07 2.07
N GLN A 7 -10.45 15.13 3.39
CA GLN A 7 -10.00 14.01 4.22
C GLN A 7 -10.77 12.71 3.88
N SER A 8 -12.07 12.82 3.61
CA SER A 8 -12.92 11.70 3.20
C SER A 8 -12.49 11.12 1.85
N SER A 9 -12.24 11.96 0.85
CA SER A 9 -11.76 11.52 -0.48
C SER A 9 -10.41 10.81 -0.37
N ARG A 10 -9.52 11.30 0.49
CA ARG A 10 -8.20 10.69 0.71
C ARG A 10 -8.32 9.31 1.36
N ARG A 11 -9.17 9.17 2.38
CA ARG A 11 -9.43 7.88 3.04
C ARG A 11 -10.03 6.86 2.08
N ILE A 12 -10.99 7.27 1.25
CA ILE A 12 -11.59 6.41 0.22
C ILE A 12 -10.51 5.96 -0.77
N GLY A 13 -9.65 6.88 -1.22
CA GLY A 13 -8.55 6.51 -2.11
C GLY A 13 -7.56 5.50 -1.49
N ILE A 14 -7.21 5.67 -0.22
CA ILE A 14 -6.38 4.68 0.51
C ILE A 14 -7.05 3.31 0.55
N ILE A 15 -8.36 3.27 0.86
CA ILE A 15 -9.13 2.02 0.88
C ILE A 15 -9.15 1.37 -0.50
N ILE A 16 -9.45 2.13 -1.55
CA ILE A 16 -9.48 1.63 -2.94
C ILE A 16 -8.12 1.06 -3.32
N ASN A 17 -7.03 1.74 -2.95
CA ASN A 17 -5.68 1.27 -3.26
C ASN A 17 -5.37 -0.09 -2.59
N TYR A 18 -5.68 -0.24 -1.30
CA TYR A 18 -5.42 -1.51 -0.61
C TYR A 18 -6.38 -2.63 -0.98
N ILE A 19 -7.65 -2.33 -1.28
CA ILE A 19 -8.57 -3.32 -1.87
C ILE A 19 -8.05 -3.75 -3.25
N GLY A 20 -7.55 -2.81 -4.06
CA GLY A 20 -6.93 -3.11 -5.35
C GLY A 20 -5.73 -4.04 -5.23
N LEU A 21 -4.87 -3.81 -4.24
CA LEU A 21 -3.73 -4.69 -3.95
C LEU A 21 -4.18 -6.11 -3.54
N LEU A 22 -5.18 -6.21 -2.66
CA LEU A 22 -5.74 -7.51 -2.23
C LEU A 22 -6.37 -8.26 -3.40
N LEU A 23 -7.13 -7.57 -4.26
CA LEU A 23 -7.74 -8.16 -5.45
C LEU A 23 -6.68 -8.60 -6.46
N LEU A 24 -5.60 -7.84 -6.63
CA LEU A 24 -4.47 -8.23 -7.47
C LEU A 24 -3.85 -9.55 -7.00
N LEU A 25 -3.60 -9.68 -5.70
CA LEU A 25 -3.10 -10.92 -5.10
C LEU A 25 -4.09 -12.08 -5.27
N ALA A 26 -5.38 -11.85 -5.00
CA ALA A 26 -6.42 -12.87 -5.15
C ALA A 26 -6.54 -13.37 -6.60
N LEU A 27 -6.50 -12.48 -7.58
CA LEU A 27 -6.52 -12.84 -9.00
C LEU A 27 -5.26 -13.60 -9.41
N HIS A 28 -4.09 -13.19 -8.92
CA HIS A 28 -2.83 -13.89 -9.19
C HIS A 28 -2.86 -15.34 -8.68
N TYR A 29 -3.27 -15.54 -7.42
CA TYR A 29 -3.38 -16.87 -6.83
C TYR A 29 -4.49 -17.72 -7.47
N SER A 30 -5.62 -17.11 -7.83
CA SER A 30 -6.70 -17.80 -8.54
C SER A 30 -6.23 -18.26 -9.93
N GLY A 31 -5.51 -17.42 -10.67
CA GLY A 31 -4.92 -17.78 -11.96
C GLY A 31 -3.86 -18.87 -11.84
N LYS A 32 -3.08 -18.90 -10.75
CA LYS A 32 -2.13 -19.98 -10.46
C LYS A 32 -2.79 -21.32 -10.16
N GLN A 33 -3.94 -21.33 -9.48
CA GLN A 33 -4.68 -22.54 -9.10
C GLN A 33 -5.56 -23.09 -10.23
N ILE A 34 -6.30 -22.22 -10.92
CA ILE A 34 -7.31 -22.60 -11.93
C ILE A 34 -6.69 -22.65 -13.34
N GLY A 35 -5.56 -21.98 -13.54
CA GLY A 35 -4.89 -21.82 -14.84
C GLY A 35 -5.04 -20.40 -15.40
N TRP A 36 -4.00 -19.95 -16.09
CA TRP A 36 -3.95 -18.62 -16.69
C TRP A 36 -4.87 -18.54 -17.91
N ASN A 37 -5.80 -17.59 -17.88
CA ASN A 37 -6.64 -17.24 -19.02
C ASN A 37 -6.58 -15.72 -19.27
N HIS A 38 -7.10 -15.27 -20.41
CA HIS A 38 -7.10 -13.85 -20.75
C HIS A 38 -7.86 -12.98 -19.73
N MET A 39 -8.86 -13.55 -19.04
CA MET A 39 -9.63 -12.84 -18.02
C MET A 39 -8.80 -12.51 -16.77
N PHE A 40 -7.98 -13.45 -16.27
CA PHE A 40 -7.08 -13.21 -15.14
C PHE A 40 -6.00 -12.18 -15.50
N THR A 41 -5.39 -12.31 -16.67
CA THR A 41 -4.36 -11.37 -17.12
C THR A 41 -4.94 -9.96 -17.30
N ALA A 42 -6.11 -9.84 -17.93
CA ALA A 42 -6.81 -8.55 -18.05
C ALA A 42 -7.20 -7.98 -16.68
N GLY A 43 -7.71 -8.82 -15.77
CA GLY A 43 -8.07 -8.41 -14.41
C GLY A 43 -6.87 -7.86 -13.63
N ILE A 44 -5.72 -8.54 -13.68
CA ILE A 44 -4.48 -8.07 -13.05
C ILE A 44 -4.04 -6.74 -13.65
N ALA A 45 -4.07 -6.59 -14.99
CA ALA A 45 -3.70 -5.34 -15.65
C ALA A 45 -4.59 -4.17 -15.21
N VAL A 46 -5.91 -4.38 -15.10
CA VAL A 46 -6.85 -3.35 -14.63
C VAL A 46 -6.61 -3.01 -13.15
N MET A 47 -6.42 -4.01 -12.28
CA MET A 47 -6.16 -3.78 -10.86
C MET A 47 -4.83 -3.06 -10.63
N LEU A 48 -3.81 -3.39 -11.43
CA LEU A 48 -2.52 -2.71 -11.39
C LEU A 48 -2.65 -1.25 -11.82
N ALA A 49 -3.34 -0.98 -12.94
CA ALA A 49 -3.60 0.38 -13.41
C ALA A 49 -4.38 1.20 -12.36
N LEU A 50 -5.44 0.62 -11.77
CA LEU A 50 -6.22 1.25 -10.72
C LEU A 50 -5.34 1.58 -9.50
N SER A 51 -4.51 0.62 -9.06
CA SER A 51 -3.60 0.81 -7.93
C SER A 51 -2.61 1.94 -8.19
N LEU A 52 -2.03 2.01 -9.40
CA LEU A 52 -1.08 3.06 -9.79
C LEU A 52 -1.74 4.44 -9.90
N ILE A 53 -2.93 4.53 -10.49
CA ILE A 53 -3.69 5.79 -10.59
C ILE A 53 -4.02 6.29 -9.19
N THR A 54 -4.56 5.41 -8.34
CA THR A 54 -4.92 5.75 -6.97
C THR A 54 -3.68 6.13 -6.16
N PHE A 55 -2.56 5.43 -6.38
CA PHE A 55 -1.28 5.74 -5.76
C PHE A 55 -0.84 7.17 -6.11
N PHE A 56 -0.85 7.52 -7.39
CA PHE A 56 -0.43 8.83 -7.85
C PHE A 56 -1.34 9.95 -7.31
N MET A 57 -2.66 9.72 -7.32
CA MET A 57 -3.62 10.71 -6.81
C MET A 57 -3.51 10.92 -5.30
N ILE A 58 -3.27 9.86 -4.54
CA ILE A 58 -3.32 9.91 -3.08
C ILE A 58 -1.96 10.21 -2.46
N HIS A 59 -0.87 9.65 -2.97
CA HIS A 59 0.44 9.77 -2.34
C HIS A 59 1.31 10.85 -3.00
N MET A 60 1.31 10.92 -4.34
CA MET A 60 2.15 11.86 -5.06
C MET A 60 1.52 13.27 -5.06
N LYS A 61 0.25 13.40 -5.46
CA LYS A 61 -0.42 14.71 -5.57
C LYS A 61 -0.64 15.40 -4.22
N THR A 62 -0.80 14.66 -3.13
CA THR A 62 -1.00 15.24 -1.79
C THR A 62 0.31 15.59 -1.08
N GLY A 63 1.46 15.28 -1.68
CA GLY A 63 2.77 15.46 -1.04
C GLY A 63 3.08 14.47 0.09
N LEU A 64 2.14 13.58 0.45
CA LEU A 64 2.35 12.58 1.51
C LEU A 64 3.53 11.66 1.21
N TRP A 65 3.75 11.31 -0.06
CA TRP A 65 4.91 10.53 -0.49
C TRP A 65 6.22 11.25 -0.18
N LYS A 66 6.28 12.55 -0.50
CA LYS A 66 7.44 13.39 -0.25
C LYS A 66 7.69 13.52 1.26
N LEU A 67 6.65 13.74 2.05
CA LEU A 67 6.75 13.88 3.51
C LEU A 67 7.45 12.67 4.14
N VAL A 68 7.03 11.45 3.81
CA VAL A 68 7.60 10.23 4.43
C VAL A 68 8.97 9.83 3.89
N HIS A 69 9.37 10.32 2.72
CA HIS A 69 10.68 10.05 2.11
C HIS A 69 11.67 11.22 2.24
N THR A 70 11.25 12.34 2.86
CA THR A 70 12.14 13.46 3.13
C THR A 70 13.05 13.11 4.30
N LYS A 71 14.34 13.43 4.19
CA LYS A 71 15.30 13.25 5.29
C LYS A 71 14.82 14.01 6.53
N SER A 72 14.96 13.41 7.71
CA SER A 72 14.49 13.97 8.99
C SER A 72 15.06 15.37 9.28
N GLU A 73 16.28 15.66 8.80
CA GLU A 73 16.94 16.97 8.93
C GLU A 73 16.20 18.11 8.20
N ASN A 74 15.39 17.78 7.19
CA ASN A 74 14.63 18.73 6.38
C ASN A 74 13.14 18.78 6.78
N LEU A 75 12.75 18.09 7.85
CA LEU A 75 11.39 18.13 8.40
C LEU A 75 11.34 19.12 9.56
N ASP A 76 10.24 19.86 9.66
CA ASP A 76 9.96 20.59 10.90
C ASP A 76 9.68 19.62 12.06
N GLU A 77 9.73 20.11 13.31
CA GLU A 77 9.57 19.28 14.51
C GLU A 77 8.23 18.53 14.53
N ARG A 78 7.16 19.18 14.06
CA ARG A 78 5.82 18.60 13.99
C ARG A 78 5.74 17.49 12.93
N GLN A 79 6.27 17.74 11.74
CA GLN A 79 6.36 16.79 10.64
C GLN A 79 7.21 15.59 11.02
N MET A 80 8.32 15.82 11.72
CA MET A 80 9.18 14.75 12.24
C MET A 80 8.41 13.87 13.22
N GLN A 81 7.69 14.46 14.18
CA GLN A 81 6.87 13.71 15.14
C GLN A 81 5.79 12.88 14.43
N VAL A 82 5.01 13.50 13.53
CA VAL A 82 3.94 12.82 12.79
C VAL A 82 4.47 11.70 11.91
N THR A 83 5.59 11.93 11.23
CA THR A 83 6.24 10.92 10.36
C THR A 83 6.77 9.76 11.20
N ARG A 84 7.40 10.03 12.35
CA ARG A 84 7.90 9.01 13.26
C ARG A 84 6.77 8.14 13.81
N GLU A 85 5.70 8.75 14.32
CA GLU A 85 4.53 8.02 14.83
C GLU A 85 3.88 7.15 13.74
N ALA A 86 3.81 7.66 12.51
CA ALA A 86 3.30 6.91 11.38
C ALA A 86 4.22 5.73 11.00
N LEU A 87 5.54 5.94 10.93
CA LEU A 87 6.53 4.91 10.65
C LEU A 87 6.51 3.80 11.72
N GLU A 88 6.50 4.16 13.00
CA GLU A 88 6.44 3.19 14.10
C GLU A 88 5.16 2.35 14.05
N PHE A 89 4.02 2.97 13.77
CA PHE A 89 2.75 2.24 13.61
C PHE A 89 2.79 1.34 12.36
N SER A 90 3.25 1.85 11.23
CA SER A 90 3.35 1.10 9.97
C SER A 90 4.29 -0.10 10.10
N TYR A 91 5.42 0.04 10.80
CA TYR A 91 6.34 -1.06 11.02
C TYR A 91 5.71 -2.18 11.84
N LYS A 92 4.98 -1.85 12.92
CA LYS A 92 4.25 -2.84 13.72
C LYS A 92 3.24 -3.61 12.88
N VAL A 93 2.43 -2.90 12.09
CA VAL A 93 1.43 -3.52 11.21
C VAL A 93 2.08 -4.37 10.12
N LEU A 94 3.13 -3.85 9.46
CA LEU A 94 3.86 -4.56 8.41
C LEU A 94 4.52 -5.83 8.95
N ALA A 95 5.15 -5.79 10.12
CA ALA A 95 5.77 -6.95 10.74
C ALA A 95 4.75 -8.05 11.02
N ILE A 96 3.64 -7.72 11.68
CA ILE A 96 2.56 -8.67 11.98
C ILE A 96 1.98 -9.24 10.68
N THR A 97 1.72 -8.39 9.68
CA THR A 97 1.14 -8.80 8.40
C THR A 97 2.09 -9.74 7.64
N THR A 98 3.37 -9.38 7.57
CA THR A 98 4.40 -10.16 6.86
C THR A 98 4.56 -11.53 7.49
N VAL A 99 4.70 -11.60 8.82
CA VAL A 99 4.81 -12.87 9.54
C VAL A 99 3.56 -13.71 9.33
N SER A 100 2.37 -13.12 9.40
CA SER A 100 1.10 -13.82 9.19
C SER A 100 0.99 -14.42 7.79
N ILE A 101 1.38 -13.67 6.75
CA ILE A 101 1.38 -14.15 5.36
C ILE A 101 2.38 -15.29 5.19
N ILE A 102 3.60 -15.15 5.72
CA ILE A 102 4.62 -16.20 5.63
C ILE A 102 4.14 -17.49 6.30
N TYR A 103 3.56 -17.40 7.51
CA TYR A 103 2.99 -18.56 8.20
C TYR A 103 1.85 -19.20 7.41
N TYR A 104 0.94 -18.39 6.87
CA TYR A 104 -0.16 -18.88 6.03
C TYR A 104 0.38 -19.65 4.82
N MET A 105 1.38 -19.10 4.11
CA MET A 105 1.99 -19.78 2.97
C MET A 105 2.70 -21.07 3.37
N ALA A 106 3.41 -21.08 4.50
CA ALA A 106 4.10 -22.26 5.00
C ALA A 106 3.14 -23.41 5.32
N ILE A 107 1.96 -23.11 5.87
CA ILE A 107 0.94 -24.10 6.23
C ILE A 107 0.16 -24.58 5.01
N PHE A 108 -0.31 -23.67 4.15
CA PHE A 108 -1.30 -23.97 3.12
C PHE A 108 -0.73 -24.13 1.71
N SER A 109 0.37 -23.44 1.39
CA SER A 109 0.92 -23.44 0.03
C SER A 109 2.04 -24.45 -0.17
N GLY A 110 2.65 -24.96 0.91
CA GLY A 110 3.76 -25.92 0.85
C GLY A 110 4.99 -25.45 0.05
N GLY A 111 5.04 -24.17 -0.32
CA GLY A 111 6.02 -23.57 -1.22
C GLY A 111 6.52 -22.23 -0.70
N GLY A 112 7.63 -21.74 -1.28
CA GLY A 112 8.25 -20.48 -0.89
C GLY A 112 7.42 -19.24 -1.24
N VAL A 113 7.80 -18.10 -0.69
CA VAL A 113 7.18 -16.80 -0.99
C VAL A 113 7.46 -16.43 -2.45
N ASP A 114 6.40 -16.23 -3.23
CA ASP A 114 6.55 -15.83 -4.64
C ASP A 114 6.91 -14.35 -4.79
N MET A 115 7.47 -14.01 -5.94
CA MET A 115 7.92 -12.66 -6.25
C MET A 115 6.76 -11.63 -6.18
N VAL A 116 5.54 -12.02 -6.55
CA VAL A 116 4.38 -11.11 -6.55
C VAL A 116 4.00 -10.72 -5.12
N THR A 117 4.07 -11.67 -4.19
CA THR A 117 3.84 -11.44 -2.77
C THR A 117 4.93 -10.56 -2.18
N VAL A 118 6.19 -10.81 -2.51
CA VAL A 118 7.32 -9.97 -2.09
C VAL A 118 7.14 -8.52 -2.57
N VAL A 119 6.82 -8.33 -3.86
CA VAL A 119 6.60 -6.99 -4.42
C VAL A 119 5.40 -6.29 -3.75
N SER A 120 4.34 -7.03 -3.44
CA SER A 120 3.16 -6.49 -2.76
C SER A 120 3.46 -6.09 -1.31
N LEU A 121 4.27 -6.86 -0.60
CA LEU A 121 4.75 -6.52 0.74
C LEU A 121 5.68 -5.30 0.73
N LEU A 122 6.57 -5.20 -0.25
CA LEU A 122 7.41 -4.02 -0.44
C LEU A 122 6.56 -2.78 -0.75
N TYR A 123 5.58 -2.91 -1.64
CA TYR A 123 4.65 -1.83 -1.95
C TYR A 123 3.88 -1.37 -0.71
N LEU A 124 3.40 -2.32 0.11
CA LEU A 124 2.76 -2.02 1.39
C LEU A 124 3.73 -1.28 2.32
N ALA A 125 4.98 -1.74 2.43
CA ALA A 125 5.99 -1.13 3.31
C ALA A 125 6.23 0.35 2.98
N HIS A 126 6.28 0.71 1.70
CA HIS A 126 6.51 2.09 1.27
C HIS A 126 5.28 2.99 1.36
N THR A 127 4.08 2.44 1.14
CA THR A 127 2.84 3.23 1.11
C THR A 127 2.22 3.40 2.49
N LEU A 128 2.38 2.42 3.39
CA LEU A 128 1.69 2.39 4.67
C LEU A 128 1.97 3.61 5.57
N PRO A 129 3.21 4.12 5.71
CA PRO A 129 3.46 5.31 6.51
C PRO A 129 2.68 6.52 6.00
N SER A 130 2.70 6.73 4.67
CA SER A 130 1.97 7.83 4.05
C SER A 130 0.45 7.66 4.14
N SER A 131 -0.07 6.43 4.04
CA SER A 131 -1.48 6.13 4.27
C SER A 131 -1.92 6.42 5.70
N VAL A 132 -1.08 6.12 6.70
CA VAL A 132 -1.38 6.37 8.12
C VAL A 132 -1.47 7.87 8.39
N ILE A 133 -0.54 8.67 7.85
CA ILE A 133 -0.60 10.14 7.93
C ILE A 133 -1.87 10.64 7.22
N GLY A 134 -2.12 10.15 6.00
CA GLY A 134 -3.31 10.48 5.22
C GLY A 134 -4.62 10.08 5.90
N TRP A 135 -4.61 9.08 6.78
CA TRP A 135 -5.80 8.68 7.52
C TRP A 135 -6.07 9.59 8.73
N LYS A 136 -5.02 9.91 9.49
CA LYS A 136 -5.10 10.59 10.79
C LYS A 136 -5.16 12.12 10.67
N GLN A 137 -4.38 12.73 9.80
CA GLN A 137 -4.26 14.19 9.75
C GLN A 137 -5.47 14.84 9.06
N LYS A 138 -6.00 15.94 9.59
CA LYS A 138 -7.06 16.73 8.93
C LYS A 138 -6.49 17.68 7.87
N GLU A 139 -5.31 18.22 8.13
CA GLU A 139 -4.59 19.13 7.25
C GLU A 139 -3.20 18.56 6.99
N VAL A 140 -2.83 18.51 5.71
CA VAL A 140 -1.52 18.13 5.19
C VAL A 140 -1.14 19.20 4.19
#